data_AF-A0A1L9QKP1-F1
#
_entry.id   AF-A0A1L9QKP1-F1
#
_cell.length_a   1.000
_cell.length_b   1.000
_cell.length_c   1.000
_cell.angle_alpha   90.00
_cell.angle_beta   90.00
_cell.angle_gamma   90.00
#
_symmetry.space_group_name_H-M   'P 1'
#
loop_
_entity.id
_entity.type
_entity.pdbx_description
1 polymer ?
#
loop_
_entity_poly.entity_id
_entity_poly.type
_entity_poly.pdbx_seq_one_letter_code
_entity_poly.pdbx_strand_id
1 'polypeptide(L)'
;MICKIYGIPLLWMWDLMRSSQGCSFVAEQVTPFIFDGSYDYSCSLEITVKDTDLTVNLADELNVPLPIGRIVEERYREAGQKYDAHDNHVKVTKLIEEDNGVNLRVPRFTASSPYGLNRSYVHFEEKISDIFGRIKPRPYELQYPAPEPLDDPILMDMARSLTDFMAYINYLILGEANHLGKNMGLSDELIVDVIRWSCGTSWVFDNITSYQPNPEIVNTIQSFDLGLRVKLPVLTKILNHLS
;
A
#
# COMPACT_ATOMS: atom_id res chain seq x y z
N MET A 1 8.03 0.39 8.21
CA MET A 1 9.11 -0.22 9.02
C MET A 1 10.46 0.42 8.76
N ILE A 2 10.96 0.42 7.52
CA ILE A 2 12.26 1.04 7.13
C ILE A 2 12.43 2.43 7.74
N CYS A 3 11.52 3.35 7.43
CA CYS A 3 11.55 4.73 7.91
C CYS A 3 11.69 4.82 9.44
N LYS A 4 10.93 4.01 10.18
CA LYS A 4 10.97 3.98 11.65
C LYS A 4 12.34 3.59 12.20
N ILE A 5 12.99 2.59 11.62
CA ILE A 5 14.30 2.09 12.07
C ILE A 5 15.43 3.04 11.68
N TYR A 6 15.32 3.69 10.52
CA TYR A 6 16.31 4.67 10.05
C TYR A 6 16.11 6.07 10.65
N GLY A 7 15.04 6.30 11.42
CA GLY A 7 14.82 7.56 12.13
C GLY A 7 13.98 8.59 11.36
N ILE A 8 13.40 8.22 10.21
CA ILE A 8 12.46 9.05 9.47
C ILE A 8 11.09 9.04 10.19
N PRO A 9 10.54 10.21 10.60
CA PRO A 9 9.27 10.26 11.32
C PRO A 9 8.11 9.67 10.51
N LEU A 10 7.26 8.86 11.15
CA LEU A 10 6.18 8.14 10.47
C LEU A 10 5.13 9.07 9.84
N LEU A 11 4.70 10.11 10.55
CA LEU A 11 3.73 11.07 10.03
C LEU A 11 4.32 11.87 8.87
N TRP A 12 5.58 12.28 8.99
CA TRP A 12 6.29 12.97 7.91
C TRP A 12 6.38 12.09 6.65
N MET A 13 6.74 10.81 6.80
CA MET A 13 6.77 9.87 5.67
C MET A 13 5.37 9.69 5.07
N TRP A 14 4.33 9.62 5.89
CA TRP A 14 2.96 9.50 5.43
C TRP A 14 2.51 10.74 4.62
N ASP A 15 2.90 11.94 5.05
CA ASP A 15 2.68 13.17 4.29
C ASP A 15 3.39 13.12 2.93
N LEU A 16 4.68 12.74 2.91
CA LEU A 16 5.45 12.59 1.69
C LEU A 16 4.82 11.55 0.74
N MET A 17 4.41 10.39 1.27
CA MET A 17 3.75 9.34 0.47
C MET A 17 2.51 9.89 -0.21
N ARG A 18 1.64 10.60 0.52
CA ARG A 18 0.38 11.16 0.02
C ARG A 18 0.58 12.28 -0.99
N SER A 19 1.66 13.04 -0.88
CA SER A 19 2.01 14.12 -1.81
C SER A 19 2.84 13.66 -3.03
N SER A 20 3.19 12.37 -3.11
CA SER A 20 4.08 11.82 -4.14
C SER A 20 3.36 10.94 -5.16
N GLN A 21 4.08 10.49 -6.20
CA GLN A 21 3.59 9.48 -7.15
C GLN A 21 3.37 8.10 -6.49
N GLY A 22 3.93 7.87 -5.30
CA GLY A 22 3.69 6.67 -4.49
C GLY A 22 2.32 6.65 -3.78
N CYS A 23 1.51 7.71 -3.92
CA CYS A 23 0.19 7.80 -3.31
C CYS A 23 -0.78 6.74 -3.87
N SER A 24 -1.60 6.18 -2.98
CA SER A 24 -2.62 5.17 -3.30
C SER A 24 -3.76 5.21 -2.29
N PHE A 25 -4.85 4.51 -2.60
CA PHE A 25 -5.94 4.31 -1.65
C PHE A 25 -5.43 3.79 -0.29
N VAL A 26 -4.52 2.81 -0.31
CA VAL A 26 -3.93 2.23 0.91
C VAL A 26 -3.06 3.25 1.67
N ALA A 27 -2.27 4.04 0.95
CA ALA A 27 -1.47 5.10 1.57
C ALA A 27 -2.36 6.14 2.24
N GLU A 28 -3.47 6.56 1.62
CA GLU A 28 -4.37 7.56 2.18
C GLU A 28 -5.28 7.03 3.30
N GLN A 29 -5.97 5.91 3.05
CA GLN A 29 -7.11 5.49 3.86
C GLN A 29 -6.77 4.41 4.88
N VAL A 30 -5.84 3.52 4.53
CA VAL A 30 -5.57 2.31 5.32
C VAL A 30 -4.40 2.51 6.28
N THR A 31 -3.37 3.26 5.87
CA THR A 31 -2.19 3.57 6.68
C THR A 31 -2.50 4.13 8.09
N PRO A 32 -3.50 5.03 8.27
CA PRO A 32 -3.89 5.52 9.60
C PRO A 32 -4.23 4.42 10.62
N PHE A 33 -4.80 3.29 10.18
CA PHE A 33 -5.15 2.17 11.05
C PHE A 33 -3.94 1.39 11.58
N ILE A 34 -2.80 1.50 10.87
CA ILE A 34 -1.51 1.02 11.37
C ILE A 34 -1.04 1.96 12.49
N PHE A 35 -1.17 3.27 12.33
CA PHE A 35 -0.66 4.23 13.32
C PHE A 35 -1.44 4.22 14.63
N ASP A 36 -2.76 4.03 14.59
CA ASP A 36 -3.58 4.04 15.81
C ASP A 36 -3.62 2.69 16.52
N GLY A 37 -3.46 1.56 15.84
CA GLY A 37 -3.65 0.27 16.52
C GLY A 37 -4.73 -0.61 15.96
N SER A 38 -5.68 -0.02 15.26
CA SER A 38 -6.93 -0.71 14.94
C SER A 38 -6.73 -1.78 13.90
N TYR A 39 -5.80 -1.62 12.95
CA TYR A 39 -5.67 -2.49 11.78
C TYR A 39 -6.95 -2.65 10.93
N ASP A 40 -7.87 -1.68 10.98
CA ASP A 40 -9.11 -1.59 10.19
C ASP A 40 -10.20 -2.63 10.50
N TYR A 41 -11.14 -2.24 11.35
CA TYR A 41 -12.30 -3.04 11.73
C TYR A 41 -13.40 -3.18 10.66
N SER A 42 -13.19 -2.71 9.43
CA SER A 42 -14.20 -2.83 8.36
C SER A 42 -14.23 -4.22 7.71
N CYS A 43 -13.15 -5.00 7.81
CA CYS A 43 -13.01 -6.28 7.11
C CYS A 43 -12.13 -7.25 7.90
N SER A 44 -12.53 -8.52 7.93
CA SER A 44 -11.78 -9.61 8.58
C SER A 44 -10.61 -10.10 7.73
N LEU A 45 -9.59 -10.63 8.39
CA LEU A 45 -8.37 -11.13 7.78
C LEU A 45 -8.65 -12.31 6.85
N GLU A 46 -9.55 -13.21 7.24
CA GLU A 46 -9.93 -14.37 6.41
C GLU A 46 -10.46 -13.97 5.03
N ILE A 47 -11.15 -12.82 4.91
CA ILE A 47 -11.68 -12.36 3.62
C ILE A 47 -10.52 -12.04 2.69
N THR A 48 -9.52 -11.30 3.17
CA THR A 48 -8.36 -10.94 2.35
C THR A 48 -7.47 -12.15 2.05
N VAL A 49 -7.32 -13.09 3.00
CA VAL A 49 -6.65 -14.37 2.74
C VAL A 49 -7.36 -15.13 1.61
N LYS A 50 -8.68 -15.26 1.69
CA LYS A 50 -9.50 -15.94 0.67
C LYS A 50 -9.45 -15.21 -0.68
N ASP A 51 -9.59 -13.89 -0.71
CA ASP A 51 -9.60 -13.13 -1.98
C ASP A 51 -8.24 -13.16 -2.69
N THR A 52 -7.13 -13.12 -1.94
CA THR A 52 -5.79 -13.24 -2.53
C THR A 52 -5.50 -14.65 -3.05
N ASP A 53 -5.92 -15.69 -2.33
CA ASP A 53 -5.84 -17.09 -2.79
C ASP A 53 -6.69 -17.32 -4.05
N LEU A 54 -7.94 -16.86 -4.07
CA LEU A 54 -8.82 -16.94 -5.25
C LEU A 54 -8.21 -16.22 -6.47
N THR A 55 -7.55 -15.08 -6.25
CA THR A 55 -6.89 -14.33 -7.33
C THR A 55 -5.73 -15.13 -7.94
N VAL A 56 -4.91 -15.76 -7.10
CA VAL A 56 -3.78 -16.58 -7.54
C VAL A 56 -4.26 -17.85 -8.25
N ASN A 57 -5.28 -18.52 -7.72
CA ASN A 57 -5.88 -19.71 -8.34
C ASN A 57 -6.50 -19.38 -9.71
N LEU A 58 -7.20 -18.25 -9.84
CA LEU A 58 -7.73 -17.80 -11.12
C LEU A 58 -6.60 -17.52 -12.13
N ALA A 59 -5.50 -16.91 -11.69
CA ALA A 59 -4.36 -16.69 -12.55
C ALA A 59 -3.70 -18.01 -13.01
N ASP A 60 -3.66 -19.04 -12.15
CA ASP A 60 -3.21 -20.37 -12.52
C ASP A 60 -4.12 -21.01 -13.59
N GLU A 61 -5.43 -20.93 -13.43
CA GLU A 61 -6.41 -21.41 -14.42
C GLU A 61 -6.25 -20.73 -15.78
N LEU A 62 -5.93 -19.43 -15.77
CA LEU A 62 -5.78 -18.60 -16.96
C LEU A 62 -4.33 -18.55 -17.50
N ASN A 63 -3.38 -19.25 -16.88
CA ASN A 63 -1.95 -19.20 -17.21
C ASN A 63 -1.35 -17.78 -17.20
N VAL A 64 -1.78 -16.95 -16.25
CA VAL A 64 -1.32 -15.57 -16.06
C VAL A 64 -0.23 -15.51 -14.97
N PRO A 65 0.96 -14.95 -15.26
CA PRO A 65 1.97 -14.75 -14.24
C PRO A 65 1.58 -13.60 -13.29
N LEU A 66 1.53 -13.89 -11.99
CA LEU A 66 1.33 -12.90 -10.90
C LEU A 66 2.48 -12.95 -9.88
N PRO A 67 3.74 -12.68 -10.27
CA PRO A 67 4.86 -12.80 -9.35
C PRO A 67 4.75 -11.93 -8.09
N ILE A 68 4.31 -10.68 -8.21
CA ILE A 68 4.08 -9.80 -7.05
C ILE A 68 2.80 -10.23 -6.32
N GLY A 69 1.72 -10.53 -7.05
CA GLY A 69 0.47 -11.05 -6.47
C GLY A 69 0.68 -12.28 -5.59
N ARG A 70 1.52 -13.22 -6.00
CA ARG A 70 1.86 -14.44 -5.21
C ARG A 70 2.68 -14.13 -3.96
N ILE A 71 3.58 -13.14 -4.01
CA ILE A 71 4.31 -12.70 -2.81
C ILE A 71 3.33 -12.08 -1.79
N VAL A 72 2.35 -11.32 -2.27
CA VAL A 72 1.31 -10.71 -1.43
C VAL A 72 0.40 -11.79 -0.83
N GLU A 73 -0.11 -12.71 -1.65
CA GLU A 73 -0.94 -13.83 -1.20
C GLU A 73 -0.20 -14.69 -0.17
N GLU A 74 1.08 -15.01 -0.39
CA GLU A 74 1.88 -15.76 0.58
C GLU A 74 1.97 -15.04 1.94
N ARG A 75 2.12 -13.71 1.92
CA ARG A 75 2.17 -12.93 3.16
C ARG A 75 0.83 -12.90 3.89
N TYR A 76 -0.28 -12.83 3.16
CA TYR A 76 -1.61 -12.94 3.77
C TYR A 76 -1.85 -14.34 4.32
N ARG A 77 -1.45 -15.39 3.60
CA ARG A 77 -1.54 -16.77 4.08
C ARG A 77 -0.78 -16.97 5.38
N GLU A 78 0.44 -16.44 5.49
CA GLU A 78 1.22 -16.45 6.73
C GLU A 78 0.45 -15.74 7.87
N ALA A 79 -0.17 -14.59 7.59
CA ALA A 79 -0.98 -13.87 8.57
C ALA A 79 -2.19 -14.71 9.02
N GLY A 80 -2.91 -15.34 8.08
CA GLY A 80 -4.06 -16.19 8.35
C GLY A 80 -3.73 -17.48 9.12
N GLN A 81 -2.49 -17.96 9.03
CA GLN A 81 -2.00 -19.08 9.85
C GLN A 81 -1.65 -18.65 11.29
N LYS A 82 -1.31 -17.37 11.48
CA LYS A 82 -0.79 -16.85 12.76
C LYS A 82 -1.84 -16.15 13.63
N TYR A 83 -2.80 -15.46 13.01
CA TYR A 83 -3.78 -14.63 13.69
C TYR A 83 -5.20 -15.22 13.58
N ASP A 84 -6.15 -14.68 14.34
CA ASP A 84 -7.54 -15.13 14.29
C ASP A 84 -8.18 -14.73 12.95
N ALA A 85 -9.03 -15.60 12.40
CA ALA A 85 -9.73 -15.34 11.14
C ALA A 85 -10.55 -14.03 11.16
N HIS A 86 -11.13 -13.68 12.32
CA HIS A 86 -11.94 -12.49 12.53
C HIS A 86 -11.12 -11.27 12.98
N ASP A 87 -9.80 -11.39 13.08
CA ASP A 87 -8.95 -10.23 13.24
C ASP A 87 -9.04 -9.31 12.02
N ASN A 88 -8.64 -8.06 12.19
CA ASN A 88 -8.76 -7.04 11.17
C ASN A 88 -7.75 -7.24 10.03
N HIS A 89 -8.13 -7.03 8.78
CA HIS A 89 -7.31 -7.42 7.62
C HIS A 89 -5.93 -6.75 7.53
N VAL A 90 -5.79 -5.49 8.00
CA VAL A 90 -4.50 -4.79 8.00
C VAL A 90 -3.55 -5.40 9.04
N LYS A 91 -3.99 -6.35 9.86
CA LYS A 91 -3.15 -7.07 10.83
C LYS A 91 -2.06 -7.90 10.15
N VAL A 92 -2.11 -8.11 8.84
CA VAL A 92 -0.95 -8.56 8.05
C VAL A 92 0.30 -7.72 8.31
N THR A 93 0.14 -6.41 8.58
CA THR A 93 1.25 -5.50 8.94
C THR A 93 1.86 -5.80 10.30
N LYS A 94 1.13 -6.48 11.20
CA LYS A 94 1.67 -6.92 12.49
C LYS A 94 2.81 -7.92 12.32
N LEU A 95 2.81 -8.72 11.24
CA LEU A 95 3.93 -9.62 10.96
C LEU A 95 5.25 -8.84 10.83
N ILE A 96 5.27 -7.72 10.10
CA ILE A 96 6.52 -6.95 9.94
C ILE A 96 6.93 -6.26 11.26
N GLU A 97 5.96 -5.88 12.09
CA GLU A 97 6.21 -5.34 13.44
C GLU A 97 6.88 -6.38 14.34
N GLU A 98 6.38 -7.61 14.32
CA GLU A 98 6.91 -8.73 15.10
C GLU A 98 8.27 -9.22 14.57
N ASP A 99 8.47 -9.27 13.25
CA ASP A 99 9.74 -9.64 12.63
C ASP A 99 10.89 -8.76 13.14
N ASN A 100 10.60 -7.48 13.39
CA ASN A 100 11.56 -6.45 13.79
C ASN A 100 11.49 -6.08 15.27
N GLY A 101 10.51 -6.58 16.02
CA GLY A 101 10.28 -6.19 17.42
C GLY A 101 9.93 -4.71 17.62
N VAL A 102 9.33 -4.07 16.60
CA VAL A 102 9.03 -2.62 16.59
C VAL A 102 7.59 -2.38 16.17
N ASN A 103 6.83 -1.64 16.98
CA ASN A 103 5.50 -1.19 16.59
C ASN A 103 5.56 0.11 15.76
N LEU A 104 4.64 0.25 14.82
CA LEU A 104 4.47 1.41 13.94
C LEU A 104 3.44 2.42 14.49
N ARG A 105 3.14 2.35 15.78
CA ARG A 105 2.17 3.26 16.42
C ARG A 105 2.71 4.68 16.53
N VAL A 106 1.81 5.65 16.33
CA VAL A 106 2.09 7.06 16.54
C VAL A 106 1.39 7.50 17.84
N PRO A 107 2.11 8.03 18.85
CA PRO A 107 1.51 8.42 20.12
C PRO A 107 0.36 9.41 19.94
N ARG A 108 -0.79 9.12 20.58
CA ARG A 108 -2.02 9.94 20.54
C ARG A 108 -2.64 10.11 19.15
N PHE A 109 -2.23 9.32 18.16
CA PHE A 109 -2.87 9.30 16.85
C PHE A 109 -4.15 8.47 16.87
N THR A 110 -5.19 8.94 16.19
CA THR A 110 -6.44 8.22 15.97
C THR A 110 -6.84 8.38 14.52
N ALA A 111 -7.14 7.28 13.82
CA ALA A 111 -7.59 7.36 12.44
C ALA A 111 -8.93 8.12 12.33
N SER A 112 -9.07 8.95 11.30
CA SER A 112 -10.29 9.71 10.99
C SER A 112 -11.34 8.83 10.31
N SER A 113 -11.75 7.76 10.98
CA SER A 113 -12.70 6.78 10.45
C SER A 113 -13.37 6.01 11.58
N PRO A 114 -14.67 5.64 11.45
CA PRO A 114 -15.34 4.78 12.43
C PRO A 114 -14.72 3.37 12.45
N TYR A 115 -13.95 2.99 11.44
CA TYR A 115 -13.22 1.72 11.37
C TYR A 115 -11.86 1.75 12.09
N GLY A 116 -11.48 2.90 12.65
CA GLY A 116 -10.31 3.09 13.48
C GLY A 116 -10.53 2.75 14.95
N LEU A 117 -9.63 3.22 15.82
CA LEU A 117 -9.82 3.16 17.27
C LEU A 117 -11.03 3.97 17.75
N ASN A 118 -11.31 5.12 17.12
CA ASN A 118 -12.47 5.94 17.47
C ASN A 118 -13.75 5.44 16.78
N ARG A 119 -14.42 4.47 17.41
CA ARG A 119 -15.67 3.88 16.91
C ARG A 119 -16.84 4.86 16.82
N SER A 120 -16.77 5.97 17.53
CA SER A 120 -17.78 7.03 17.53
C SER A 120 -17.45 8.16 16.53
N TYR A 121 -16.41 7.99 15.70
CA TYR A 121 -16.07 8.97 14.68
C TYR A 121 -17.22 9.14 13.68
N VAL A 122 -17.57 10.39 13.42
CA VAL A 122 -18.56 10.80 12.41
C VAL A 122 -17.83 11.54 11.31
N HIS A 123 -18.05 11.13 10.06
CA HIS A 123 -17.48 11.81 8.90
C HIS A 123 -17.98 13.25 8.80
N PHE A 124 -17.12 14.14 8.30
CA PHE A 124 -17.50 15.50 8.00
C PHE A 124 -18.62 15.53 6.94
N GLU A 125 -19.58 16.44 7.11
CA GLU A 125 -20.66 16.65 6.14
C GLU A 125 -20.13 17.17 4.80
N GLU A 126 -19.09 18.00 4.84
CA GLU A 126 -18.42 18.50 3.66
C GLU A 126 -17.68 17.36 2.94
N LYS A 127 -17.97 17.22 1.65
CA LYS A 127 -17.39 16.21 0.78
C LYS A 127 -16.62 16.86 -0.34
N ILE A 128 -15.53 16.22 -0.74
CA ILE A 128 -14.76 16.57 -1.93
C ILE A 128 -14.98 15.49 -2.99
N SER A 129 -15.05 15.91 -4.24
CA SER A 129 -15.09 15.02 -5.40
C SER A 129 -13.88 15.29 -6.27
N ASP A 130 -13.23 14.22 -6.74
CA ASP A 130 -12.19 14.36 -7.75
C ASP A 130 -12.75 14.41 -9.17
N ILE A 131 -11.84 14.49 -10.14
CA ILE A 131 -12.15 14.58 -11.58
C ILE A 131 -12.83 13.32 -12.14
N PHE A 132 -12.75 12.20 -11.42
CA PHE A 132 -13.39 10.94 -11.79
C PHE A 132 -14.74 10.73 -11.12
N GLY A 133 -15.15 11.65 -10.23
CA GLY A 133 -16.39 11.56 -9.48
C GLY A 133 -16.29 10.73 -8.19
N ARG A 134 -15.08 10.35 -7.74
CA ARG A 134 -14.90 9.66 -6.46
C ARG A 134 -15.08 10.67 -5.34
N ILE A 135 -15.91 10.33 -4.35
CA ILE A 135 -16.31 11.23 -3.28
C ILE A 135 -15.68 10.79 -1.96
N LYS A 136 -15.00 11.71 -1.26
CA LYS A 136 -14.45 11.50 0.08
C LYS A 136 -14.93 12.62 1.01
N PRO A 137 -15.27 12.34 2.28
CA PRO A 137 -15.54 13.40 3.26
C PRO A 137 -14.25 14.16 3.60
N ARG A 138 -14.32 15.40 4.08
CA ARG A 138 -13.14 16.00 4.74
C ARG A 138 -12.71 15.14 5.97
N PRO A 139 -11.44 15.19 6.42
CA PRO A 139 -10.34 16.06 5.98
C PRO A 139 -9.52 15.48 4.82
N TYR A 140 -10.05 14.52 4.06
CA TYR A 140 -9.38 14.10 2.83
C TYR A 140 -9.21 15.31 1.90
N GLU A 141 -8.07 15.36 1.21
CA GLU A 141 -7.73 16.41 0.26
C GLU A 141 -7.49 15.79 -1.12
N LEU A 142 -7.76 16.56 -2.18
CA LEU A 142 -7.46 16.12 -3.55
C LEU A 142 -5.96 16.14 -3.84
N GLN A 143 -5.23 17.02 -3.15
CA GLN A 143 -3.79 17.17 -3.24
C GLN A 143 -3.27 17.50 -1.85
N TYR A 144 -2.29 16.73 -1.38
CA TYR A 144 -1.64 16.96 -0.10
C TYR A 144 -0.36 17.76 -0.30
N PRO A 145 -0.07 18.76 0.56
CA PRO A 145 1.20 19.46 0.51
C PRO A 145 2.34 18.50 0.83
N ALA A 146 3.46 18.64 0.12
CA ALA A 146 4.68 17.95 0.51
C ALA A 146 5.17 18.49 1.87
N PRO A 147 5.65 17.63 2.78
CA PRO A 147 6.18 18.08 4.04
C PRO A 147 7.52 18.80 3.83
N GLU A 148 7.92 19.64 4.79
CA GLU A 148 9.23 20.29 4.78
C GLU A 148 10.35 19.23 4.67
N PRO A 149 11.39 19.45 3.85
CA PRO A 149 12.47 18.47 3.68
C PRO A 149 13.13 18.08 5.00
N LEU A 150 13.59 16.83 5.10
CA LEU A 150 14.44 16.41 6.22
C LEU A 150 15.80 17.12 6.13
N ASP A 151 16.36 17.48 7.29
CA ASP A 151 17.70 18.09 7.38
C ASP A 151 18.80 17.15 6.89
N ASP A 152 18.63 15.83 7.12
CA ASP A 152 19.57 14.81 6.67
C ASP A 152 19.31 14.45 5.20
N PRO A 153 20.25 14.78 4.28
CA PRO A 153 20.06 14.55 2.86
C PRO A 153 20.03 13.05 2.50
N ILE A 154 20.68 12.19 3.28
CA ILE A 154 20.68 10.73 3.05
C ILE A 154 19.31 10.17 3.41
N LEU A 155 18.74 10.59 4.54
CA LEU A 155 17.39 10.19 4.92
C LEU A 155 16.33 10.74 3.95
N MET A 156 16.54 11.96 3.45
CA MET A 156 15.66 12.54 2.43
C MET A 156 15.70 11.76 1.11
N ASP A 157 16.90 11.43 0.63
CA ASP A 157 17.10 10.63 -0.60
C ASP A 157 16.48 9.23 -0.47
N MET A 158 16.68 8.59 0.68
CA MET A 158 16.02 7.31 1.01
C MET A 158 14.50 7.43 0.99
N ALA A 159 13.93 8.47 1.61
CA ALA A 159 12.49 8.67 1.64
C ALA A 159 11.89 8.86 0.24
N ARG A 160 12.54 9.67 -0.61
CA ARG A 160 12.12 9.88 -2.01
C ARG A 160 12.24 8.60 -2.83
N SER A 161 13.34 7.89 -2.69
CA SER A 161 13.56 6.62 -3.38
C SER A 161 12.51 5.57 -2.99
N LEU A 162 12.10 5.53 -1.71
CA LEU A 162 11.01 4.66 -1.27
C LEU A 162 9.67 5.06 -1.91
N THR A 163 9.35 6.34 -2.03
CA THR A 163 8.11 6.77 -2.72
C THR A 163 8.13 6.49 -4.22
N ASP A 164 9.29 6.62 -4.87
CA ASP A 164 9.46 6.30 -6.29
C ASP A 164 9.36 4.78 -6.51
N PHE A 165 9.92 3.98 -5.59
CA PHE A 165 9.77 2.54 -5.61
C PHE A 165 8.31 2.11 -5.41
N MET A 166 7.57 2.77 -4.51
CA MET A 166 6.13 2.53 -4.35
C MET A 166 5.35 2.82 -5.63
N ALA A 167 5.67 3.90 -6.35
CA ALA A 167 5.06 4.19 -7.65
C ALA A 167 5.39 3.09 -8.68
N TYR A 168 6.64 2.64 -8.72
CA TYR A 168 7.05 1.56 -9.62
C TYR A 168 6.36 0.23 -9.31
N ILE A 169 6.20 -0.13 -8.03
CA ILE A 169 5.42 -1.32 -7.63
C ILE A 169 3.94 -1.20 -8.01
N ASN A 170 3.32 -0.03 -7.82
CA ASN A 170 1.94 0.20 -8.26
C ASN A 170 1.79 0.02 -9.79
N TYR A 171 2.78 0.45 -10.57
CA TYR A 171 2.81 0.23 -12.01
C TYR A 171 2.87 -1.26 -12.39
N LEU A 172 3.73 -2.03 -11.72
CA LEU A 172 3.88 -3.47 -11.99
C LEU A 172 2.63 -4.26 -11.60
N ILE A 173 2.04 -3.98 -10.43
CA ILE A 173 0.79 -4.60 -9.98
C ILE A 173 -0.37 -4.24 -10.91
N LEU A 174 -0.42 -3.00 -11.40
CA LEU A 174 -1.39 -2.61 -12.42
C LEU A 174 -1.21 -3.41 -13.72
N GLY A 175 0.03 -3.70 -14.11
CA GLY A 175 0.33 -4.60 -15.23
C GLY A 175 -0.21 -6.02 -15.02
N GLU A 176 0.02 -6.60 -13.83
CA GLU A 176 -0.51 -7.91 -13.44
C GLU A 176 -2.05 -7.93 -13.47
N ALA A 177 -2.71 -6.93 -12.89
CA ALA A 177 -4.17 -6.81 -12.87
C ALA A 177 -4.77 -6.68 -14.28
N ASN A 178 -4.15 -5.86 -15.15
CA ASN A 178 -4.56 -5.74 -16.55
C ASN A 178 -4.40 -7.06 -17.31
N HIS A 179 -3.28 -7.76 -17.11
CA HIS A 179 -3.04 -9.04 -17.78
C HIS A 179 -4.06 -10.09 -17.34
N LEU A 180 -4.36 -10.16 -16.04
CA LEU A 180 -5.40 -11.04 -15.51
C LEU A 180 -6.77 -10.72 -16.10
N GLY A 181 -7.19 -9.45 -16.03
CA GLY A 181 -8.50 -9.01 -16.56
C GLY A 181 -8.67 -9.31 -18.06
N LYS A 182 -7.62 -9.14 -18.86
CA LYS A 182 -7.66 -9.49 -20.29
C LYS A 182 -7.83 -10.98 -20.53
N ASN A 183 -7.16 -11.83 -19.75
CA ASN A 183 -7.30 -13.28 -19.87
C ASN A 183 -8.65 -13.79 -19.33
N MET A 184 -9.31 -13.02 -18.46
CA MET A 184 -10.72 -13.24 -18.11
C MET A 184 -11.71 -12.85 -19.23
N GLY A 185 -11.24 -12.22 -20.31
CA GLY A 185 -12.07 -11.74 -21.42
C GLY A 185 -12.75 -10.40 -21.15
N LEU A 186 -12.27 -9.62 -20.18
CA LEU A 186 -12.79 -8.27 -19.91
C LEU A 186 -12.29 -7.27 -20.96
N SER A 187 -13.09 -6.26 -21.28
CA SER A 187 -12.65 -5.15 -22.14
C SER A 187 -11.72 -4.20 -21.38
N ASP A 188 -10.90 -3.44 -22.12
CA ASP A 188 -10.02 -2.44 -21.53
C ASP A 188 -10.82 -1.40 -20.72
N GLU A 189 -12.00 -1.01 -21.20
CA GLU A 189 -12.89 -0.07 -20.51
C GLU A 189 -13.39 -0.64 -19.17
N LEU A 190 -13.81 -1.90 -19.16
CA LEU A 190 -14.30 -2.54 -17.94
C LEU A 190 -13.18 -2.73 -16.92
N ILE A 191 -11.97 -3.08 -17.35
CA ILE A 191 -10.82 -3.19 -16.44
C ILE A 191 -10.52 -1.83 -15.79
N VAL A 192 -10.51 -0.77 -16.60
CA VAL A 192 -10.33 0.60 -16.10
C VAL A 192 -11.42 0.97 -15.10
N ASP A 193 -12.69 0.69 -15.40
CA ASP A 193 -13.80 1.01 -14.49
C ASP A 193 -13.71 0.22 -13.18
N VAL A 194 -13.45 -1.09 -13.24
CA VAL A 194 -13.31 -1.93 -12.04
C VAL A 194 -12.18 -1.41 -11.16
N ILE A 195 -11.01 -1.11 -11.72
CA ILE A 195 -9.88 -0.61 -10.94
C ILE A 195 -10.22 0.76 -10.35
N ARG A 196 -10.75 1.70 -11.16
CA ARG A 196 -11.06 3.08 -10.75
C ARG A 196 -12.01 3.18 -9.56
N TRP A 197 -12.97 2.27 -9.47
CA TRP A 197 -13.96 2.24 -8.40
C TRP A 197 -13.62 1.27 -7.26
N SER A 198 -12.40 0.74 -7.23
CA SER A 198 -11.92 -0.19 -6.21
C SER A 198 -10.91 0.45 -5.24
N CYS A 199 -10.53 -0.32 -4.23
CA CYS A 199 -9.43 -0.02 -3.31
C CYS A 199 -8.03 -0.21 -3.94
N GLY A 200 -7.94 -0.64 -5.21
CA GLY A 200 -6.69 -0.84 -5.95
C GLY A 200 -6.17 0.42 -6.67
N THR A 201 -6.84 1.56 -6.52
CA THR A 201 -6.44 2.81 -7.18
C THR A 201 -5.16 3.41 -6.61
N SER A 202 -4.37 4.03 -7.49
CA SER A 202 -3.15 4.74 -7.15
C SER A 202 -2.96 5.98 -8.03
N TRP A 203 -2.06 6.86 -7.62
CA TRP A 203 -1.66 7.99 -8.44
C TRP A 203 -1.18 7.53 -9.83
N VAL A 204 -0.44 6.42 -9.88
CA VAL A 204 0.07 5.82 -11.13
C VAL A 204 -1.06 5.38 -12.05
N PHE A 205 -2.11 4.74 -11.51
CA PHE A 205 -3.27 4.34 -12.32
C PHE A 205 -3.98 5.57 -12.91
N ASP A 206 -4.22 6.59 -12.09
CA ASP A 206 -4.90 7.81 -12.53
C ASP A 206 -4.08 8.64 -13.53
N ASN A 207 -2.76 8.45 -13.57
CA ASN A 207 -1.80 9.17 -14.42
C ASN A 207 -1.04 8.23 -15.37
N ILE A 208 -1.60 7.08 -15.73
CA ILE A 208 -0.88 6.03 -16.47
C ILE A 208 -0.35 6.50 -17.84
N THR A 209 -0.98 7.51 -18.45
CA THR A 209 -0.57 8.08 -19.73
C THR A 209 0.62 9.02 -19.63
N SER A 210 0.90 9.59 -18.45
CA SER A 210 1.99 10.53 -18.21
C SER A 210 3.09 9.97 -17.31
N TYR A 211 2.80 8.92 -16.53
CA TYR A 211 3.78 8.24 -15.70
C TYR A 211 4.88 7.58 -16.53
N GLN A 212 6.14 7.78 -16.13
CA GLN A 212 7.31 7.17 -16.75
C GLN A 212 7.91 6.16 -15.77
N PRO A 213 7.71 4.85 -15.97
CA PRO A 213 8.26 3.84 -15.07
C PRO A 213 9.79 3.85 -15.11
N ASN A 214 10.42 3.85 -13.94
CA ASN A 214 11.87 3.83 -13.80
C ASN A 214 12.33 2.53 -13.13
N PRO A 215 12.73 1.48 -13.88
CA PRO A 215 13.22 0.22 -13.29
C PRO A 215 14.51 0.38 -12.49
N GLU A 216 15.34 1.39 -12.75
CA GLU A 216 16.60 1.63 -12.02
C GLU A 216 16.38 1.91 -10.52
N ILE A 217 15.15 2.27 -10.13
CA ILE A 217 14.80 2.44 -8.72
C ILE A 217 15.01 1.16 -7.90
N VAL A 218 14.93 -0.02 -8.53
CA VAL A 218 15.25 -1.30 -7.88
C VAL A 218 16.71 -1.33 -7.41
N ASN A 219 17.63 -0.92 -8.28
CA ASN A 219 19.06 -0.83 -7.98
C ASN A 219 19.33 0.18 -6.84
N THR A 220 18.63 1.33 -6.87
CA THR A 220 18.71 2.33 -5.79
C THR A 220 18.26 1.75 -4.45
N ILE A 221 17.11 1.08 -4.40
CA ILE A 221 16.61 0.47 -3.15
C ILE A 221 17.58 -0.61 -2.63
N GLN A 222 18.17 -1.41 -3.52
CA GLN A 222 19.16 -2.41 -3.13
C GLN A 222 20.42 -1.79 -2.55
N SER A 223 20.88 -0.66 -3.11
CA SER A 223 22.09 0.03 -2.66
C SER A 223 22.01 0.59 -1.23
N PHE A 224 20.81 0.72 -0.65
CA PHE A 224 20.65 1.12 0.75
C PHE A 224 20.94 0.00 1.76
N ASP A 225 21.14 -1.24 1.30
CA ASP A 225 21.44 -2.41 2.13
C ASP A 225 20.49 -2.56 3.35
N LEU A 226 19.20 -2.30 3.11
CA LEU A 226 18.18 -2.21 4.17
C LEU A 226 18.10 -3.47 5.06
N GLY A 227 18.43 -4.63 4.48
CA GLY A 227 18.46 -5.93 5.16
C GLY A 227 19.47 -6.01 6.32
N LEU A 228 20.47 -5.15 6.37
CA LEU A 228 21.45 -5.09 7.48
C LEU A 228 20.80 -4.67 8.80
N ARG A 229 19.73 -3.86 8.75
CA ARG A 229 19.09 -3.28 9.93
C ARG A 229 17.63 -3.66 10.09
N VAL A 230 16.98 -4.13 9.01
CA VAL A 230 15.54 -4.37 8.98
C VAL A 230 15.26 -5.72 8.34
N LYS A 231 14.48 -6.57 9.01
CA LYS A 231 13.94 -7.78 8.39
C LYS A 231 12.79 -7.39 7.46
N LEU A 232 12.93 -7.70 6.18
CA LEU A 232 12.01 -7.25 5.12
C LEU A 232 11.63 -8.39 4.16
N PRO A 233 11.02 -9.49 4.64
CA PRO A 233 10.84 -10.72 3.84
C PRO A 233 10.09 -10.49 2.52
N VAL A 234 9.04 -9.67 2.53
CA VAL A 234 8.26 -9.32 1.33
C VAL A 234 9.09 -8.50 0.35
N LEU A 235 9.75 -7.44 0.81
CA LEU A 235 10.57 -6.59 -0.05
C LEU A 235 11.76 -7.36 -0.63
N THR A 236 12.42 -8.21 0.16
CA THR A 236 13.51 -9.06 -0.33
C THR A 236 13.04 -9.97 -1.47
N LYS A 237 11.86 -10.59 -1.36
CA LYS A 237 11.29 -11.41 -2.44
C LYS A 237 10.98 -10.59 -3.69
N ILE A 238 10.41 -9.40 -3.51
CA ILE A 238 10.11 -8.48 -4.62
C ILE A 238 11.41 -8.06 -5.31
N LEU A 239 12.41 -7.60 -4.58
CA LEU A 239 13.70 -7.17 -5.15
C LEU A 239 14.38 -8.33 -5.89
N ASN A 240 14.40 -9.54 -5.31
CA ASN A 240 14.97 -10.72 -5.96
C ASN A 240 14.24 -11.12 -7.26
N HIS A 241 12.94 -10.82 -7.36
CA HIS A 241 12.19 -11.07 -8.59
C HIS A 241 12.47 -9.99 -9.66
N LEU A 242 12.72 -8.76 -9.24
CA LEU A 242 12.93 -7.61 -10.14
C LEU A 242 14.40 -7.39 -10.55
N SER A 243 15.34 -8.18 -10.01
CA SER A 243 16.78 -8.12 -10.32
C SER A 243 17.19 -9.21 -11.29
#